data_AF-A0A534KJ93-F1
#
_entry.id   AF-A0A534KJ93-F1
#
_cell.length_a   1.000
_cell.length_b   1.000
_cell.length_c   1.000
_cell.angle_alpha   90.00
_cell.angle_beta   90.00
_cell.angle_gamma   90.00
#
_symmetry.space_group_name_H-M   'P 1'
#
loop_
_entity.id
_entity.type
_entity.pdbx_description
1 polymer ?
#
loop_
_entity_poly.entity_id
_entity_poly.type
_entity_poly.pdbx_seq_one_letter_code
_entity_poly.pdbx_strand_id
1 'polypeptide(L)' 'DVANISTTAKKDGDEWVLNGVKRFITNGGIADIHVVFATLDKSRAHFGIRAFVVEHGTPGLKAGKVEDKMGV' A
#
# COMPACT_ATOMS: atom_id res chain seq x y z
N ASP A 1 -7.99 11.94 -4.91
CA ASP A 1 -8.47 10.96 -5.90
C ASP A 1 -7.60 9.71 -5.86
N VAL A 2 -8.21 8.53 -5.94
CA VAL A 2 -7.54 7.22 -6.02
C VAL A 2 -6.68 7.12 -7.28
N ALA A 3 -7.07 7.77 -8.40
CA ALA A 3 -6.24 7.79 -9.61
C ALA A 3 -4.84 8.41 -9.39
N ASN A 4 -4.67 9.24 -8.35
CA ASN A 4 -3.44 9.96 -8.05
C ASN A 4 -2.65 9.36 -6.86
N ILE A 5 -2.78 8.05 -6.61
CA ILE A 5 -1.97 7.38 -5.59
C ILE A 5 -0.47 7.46 -5.94
N SER A 6 0.36 7.68 -4.93
CA SER A 6 1.80 7.80 -5.09
C SER A 6 2.59 6.52 -4.84
N THR A 7 1.99 5.55 -4.14
CA THR A 7 2.59 4.23 -3.86
C THR A 7 2.83 3.49 -5.16
N THR A 8 4.09 3.15 -5.46
CA THR A 8 4.49 2.47 -6.68
C THR A 8 4.70 0.98 -6.45
N ALA A 9 4.45 0.17 -7.47
CA ALA A 9 4.93 -1.20 -7.53
C ALA A 9 5.76 -1.41 -8.79
N LYS A 10 6.96 -1.98 -8.62
CA LYS A 10 7.87 -2.31 -9.71
C LYS A 10 8.15 -3.81 -9.69
N LYS A 11 8.12 -4.45 -10.87
CA LYS A 11 8.51 -5.85 -10.99
C LYS A 11 10.04 -5.93 -10.94
N ASP A 12 10.56 -6.80 -10.09
CA ASP A 12 11.99 -7.09 -9.97
C ASP A 12 12.18 -8.61 -10.02
N GLY A 13 12.61 -9.12 -11.17
CA GLY A 13 12.65 -10.57 -11.42
C GLY A 13 11.26 -11.22 -11.34
N ASP A 14 11.11 -12.12 -10.38
CA ASP A 14 9.88 -12.83 -10.03
C ASP A 14 9.08 -12.15 -8.89
N GLU A 15 9.61 -11.08 -8.30
CA GLU A 15 9.00 -10.37 -7.18
C GLU A 15 8.45 -8.98 -7.57
N TRP A 16 7.68 -8.39 -6.65
CA TRP A 16 7.16 -7.02 -6.76
C TRP A 16 7.64 -6.16 -5.60
N VAL A 17 8.35 -5.08 -5.92
CA VAL A 17 8.81 -4.09 -4.94
C VAL A 17 7.78 -2.97 -4.83
N LEU A 18 7.10 -2.92 -3.68
CA LEU A 18 6.17 -1.85 -3.33
C LEU A 18 6.88 -0.76 -2.54
N ASN A 19 6.67 0.51 -2.91
CA ASN A 19 7.27 1.64 -2.22
C ASN A 19 6.28 2.80 -2.05
N GLY A 20 6.12 3.27 -0.82
CA GLY A 20 5.30 4.43 -0.47
C GLY A 20 4.74 4.36 0.93
N VAL A 21 3.94 5.36 1.29
CA VAL A 21 3.28 5.46 2.59
C VAL A 21 1.77 5.47 2.39
N LYS A 22 1.08 4.58 3.11
CA LYS A 22 -0.37 4.56 3.21
C LYS A 22 -0.78 5.13 4.56
N ARG A 23 -1.88 5.89 4.58
CA ARG A 23 -2.41 6.56 5.78
C ARG A 23 -3.85 6.12 6.01
N PHE A 24 -4.28 6.17 7.26
CA PHE A 24 -5.64 5.83 7.69
C PHE A 24 -6.04 4.38 7.35
N ILE A 25 -5.17 3.42 7.66
CA ILE A 25 -5.40 2.00 7.41
C ILE A 25 -6.03 1.39 8.66
N THR A 26 -7.35 1.23 8.64
CA THR A 26 -8.09 0.57 9.72
C THR A 26 -7.48 -0.80 9.99
N ASN A 27 -7.15 -1.05 11.27
CA ASN A 27 -6.48 -2.26 11.74
C ASN A 27 -5.11 -2.55 11.11
N GLY A 28 -4.50 -1.64 10.34
CA GLY A 28 -3.24 -1.90 9.64
C GLY A 28 -2.08 -2.26 10.56
N GLY A 29 -2.08 -1.78 11.81
CA GLY A 29 -1.06 -2.16 12.79
C GLY A 29 -1.16 -3.59 13.32
N ILE A 30 -2.29 -4.27 13.14
CA ILE A 30 -2.59 -5.59 13.73
C ILE A 30 -3.10 -6.63 12.72
N ALA A 31 -3.22 -6.27 11.43
CA ALA A 31 -3.75 -7.17 10.42
C ALA A 31 -2.69 -8.20 9.98
N ASP A 32 -3.11 -9.45 9.81
CA ASP A 32 -2.26 -10.52 9.27
C ASP A 32 -2.04 -10.39 7.76
N ILE A 33 -3.03 -9.84 7.05
CA ILE A 33 -3.01 -9.68 5.59
C ILE A 33 -3.36 -8.25 5.20
N HIS A 34 -2.59 -7.68 4.29
CA HIS A 34 -2.78 -6.33 3.76
C HIS A 34 -3.07 -6.39 2.26
N VAL A 35 -4.16 -5.76 1.82
CA VAL A 35 -4.41 -5.52 0.40
C VAL A 35 -3.93 -4.11 0.05
N VAL A 36 -2.79 -4.03 -0.63
CA VAL A 36 -2.15 -2.76 -0.97
C VAL A 36 -2.43 -2.41 -2.43
N PHE A 37 -3.09 -1.28 -2.65
CA PHE A 37 -3.21 -0.69 -3.98
C PHE A 37 -1.99 0.16 -4.30
N ALA A 38 -1.29 -0.19 -5.38
CA ALA A 38 -0.12 0.54 -5.87
C ALA A 38 -0.20 0.72 -7.39
N THR A 39 0.41 1.78 -7.91
CA THR A 39 0.45 2.04 -9.35
C THR A 39 1.73 1.49 -9.97
N LEU A 40 1.57 0.80 -11.09
CA LEU A 40 2.67 0.39 -11.97
C LEU A 40 3.16 1.55 -12.83
N ASP A 41 2.25 2.48 -13.16
CA ASP A 41 2.49 3.62 -14.04
C ASP A 41 1.49 4.73 -13.71
N LYS A 42 1.99 5.85 -13.17
CA LYS A 42 1.18 7.02 -12.80
C LYS A 42 0.48 7.67 -14.00
N SER A 43 1.07 7.61 -15.20
CA SER A 43 0.50 8.22 -16.39
C SER A 43 -0.81 7.55 -16.83
N ARG A 44 -1.02 6.31 -16.40
CA ARG A 44 -2.20 5.50 -16.72
C ARG A 44 -3.35 5.65 -15.72
N ALA A 45 -3.21 6.52 -14.71
CA ALA A 45 -4.21 6.78 -13.69
C ALA A 45 -4.83 5.47 -13.15
N HIS A 46 -6.16 5.33 -13.20
CA HIS A 46 -6.87 4.12 -12.76
C HIS A 46 -6.37 2.82 -13.41
N PHE A 47 -5.98 2.85 -14.69
CA PHE A 47 -5.52 1.66 -15.41
C PHE A 47 -4.13 1.20 -14.99
N GLY A 48 -3.34 2.06 -14.34
CA GLY A 48 -2.03 1.73 -13.78
C GLY A 48 -2.09 1.03 -12.42
N ILE A 49 -3.24 1.03 -11.75
CA ILE A 49 -3.36 0.55 -10.36
C ILE A 49 -3.58 -0.97 -10.32
N ARG A 50 -2.86 -1.65 -9.41
CA ARG A 50 -3.04 -3.06 -9.09
C ARG A 50 -3.14 -3.26 -7.58
N ALA A 51 -3.83 -4.32 -7.18
CA ALA A 51 -3.89 -4.77 -5.80
C ALA A 51 -2.83 -5.85 -5.57
N PHE A 52 -2.18 -5.77 -4.42
CA PHE A 52 -1.16 -6.72 -3.96
C PHE A 52 -1.58 -7.25 -2.61
N VAL A 53 -1.44 -8.55 -2.39
CA VAL A 53 -1.60 -9.15 -1.08
C VAL A 53 -0.21 -9.18 -0.44
N VAL A 54 -0.09 -8.60 0.75
CA VAL A 54 1.16 -8.55 1.51
C VAL A 54 0.89 -9.11 2.90
N GLU A 55 1.64 -10.13 3.29
CA GLU A 55 1.52 -10.75 4.61
C GLU A 55 2.19 -9.90 5.69
N HIS A 56 1.67 -9.97 6.90
CA HIS A 56 2.31 -9.39 8.07
C HIS A 56 3.73 -9.94 8.24
N GLY A 57 4.67 -9.06 8.61
CA GLY A 57 6.09 -9.43 8.74
C GLY A 57 6.87 -9.45 7.42
N THR A 58 6.23 -9.23 6.26
CA THR A 58 6.95 -9.05 4.98
C THR A 58 8.03 -7.97 5.13
N PRO A 59 9.30 -8.24 4.78
CA PRO A 59 10.38 -7.27 4.94
C PRO A 59 10.06 -5.92 4.27
N GLY A 60 10.19 -4.84 5.05
CA GLY A 60 9.89 -3.47 4.59
C GLY A 60 8.45 -3.00 4.87
N LEU A 61 7.50 -3.89 5.16
CA LEU A 61 6.20 -3.51 5.68
C LEU A 61 6.35 -3.03 7.13
N LYS A 62 5.98 -1.78 7.40
CA LYS A 62 6.08 -1.17 8.73
C LYS A 62 4.78 -0.47 9.09
N ALA A 63 4.29 -0.72 10.30
CA ALA A 63 3.18 0.05 10.85
C ALA A 63 3.64 1.48 11.18
N GLY A 64 2.81 2.47 10.82
CA GLY A 64 3.00 3.87 11.19
C GLY A 64 2.48 4.18 12.60
N LYS A 65 2.47 5.47 12.95
CA LYS A 65 1.85 5.95 14.20
C LYS A 65 0.34 5.65 14.18
N VAL A 66 -0.22 5.26 15.33
CA VAL A 66 -1.68 5.25 15.53
C VAL A 66 -2.16 6.70 15.62
N GLU A 67 -3.03 7.10 14.70
CA GLU A 67 -3.52 8.48 14.61
C GLU A 67 -4.56 8.77 15.69
N ASP A 68 -4.43 9.94 16.34
CA ASP A 68 -5.41 10.47 17.29
C ASP A 68 -6.57 11.10 16.51
N LYS A 69 -7.73 10.46 16.54
CA LYS A 69 -8.92 10.85 15.76
C LYS A 69 -10.01 11.38 16.68
N MET A 70 -10.91 12.22 16.15
CA MET A 70 -12.09 12.74 16.88
C MET A 70 -13.10 11.64 17.29
N GLY A 71 -13.05 10.51 16.60
CA GLY A 71 -13.90 9.32 16.75
C GLY A 71 -13.29 8.18 15.93
N VAL A 72 -14.05 7.12 15.62
CA VAL A 72 -13.55 6.06 14.72
C VAL A 72 -13.25 6.62 13.33
#